data_AF-A0A0N7H177-F1
#
_entry.id   AF-A0A0N7H177-F1
#
_cell.length_a   1.000
_cell.length_b   1.000
_cell.length_c   1.000
_cell.angle_alpha   90.00
_cell.angle_beta   90.00
_cell.angle_gamma   90.00
#
_symmetry.space_group_name_H-M   'P 1'
#
loop_
_entity.id
_entity.type
_entity.pdbx_description
1 polymer ?
#
loop_
_entity_poly.entity_id
_entity_poly.type
_entity_poly.pdbx_seq_one_letter_code
_entity_poly.pdbx_strand_id
1 'polypeptide(L)'
;MAAQLAELESMKSDSDLKKEMEFESKLRHLLGEYGYSLKDVIKLLDPQAGRRAPAVESKVGSRKPPEVKVYKNPHTGEVVETKGGNHRTLKEWKAEYGSATVESWLTK
;
A
#
# COMPACT_ATOMS: atom_id res chain seq x y z
N MET A 1 31.84 -28.35 -11.67
CA MET A 1 31.71 -28.17 -10.21
C MET A 1 30.40 -27.48 -9.78
N ALA A 2 29.70 -26.72 -10.64
CA ALA A 2 28.41 -26.11 -10.29
C ALA A 2 27.25 -27.11 -10.08
N ALA A 3 27.28 -28.27 -10.74
CA ALA A 3 26.21 -29.27 -10.64
C ALA A 3 26.12 -29.97 -9.27
N GLN A 4 27.26 -30.23 -8.61
CA GLN A 4 27.28 -30.89 -7.30
C GLN A 4 26.73 -29.99 -6.17
N LEU A 5 26.83 -28.67 -6.31
CA LEU A 5 26.28 -27.73 -5.34
C LEU A 5 24.76 -27.63 -5.45
N ALA A 6 24.21 -27.60 -6.68
CA ALA A 6 22.77 -27.57 -6.91
C ALA A 6 22.07 -28.84 -6.41
N GLU A 7 22.69 -30.01 -6.58
CA GLU A 7 22.15 -31.28 -6.09
C GLU A 7 22.14 -31.35 -4.55
N LEU A 8 23.20 -30.86 -3.89
CA LEU A 8 23.27 -30.76 -2.44
C LEU A 8 22.27 -29.74 -1.88
N GLU A 9 22.04 -28.63 -2.58
CA GLU A 9 21.07 -27.61 -2.19
C GLU A 9 19.64 -28.14 -2.31
N SER A 10 19.33 -28.92 -3.36
CA SER A 10 18.05 -29.60 -3.50
C SER A 10 17.84 -30.64 -2.38
N MET A 11 18.81 -31.52 -2.15
CA MET A 11 18.72 -32.51 -1.08
C MET A 11 18.56 -31.88 0.32
N LYS A 12 19.24 -30.75 0.55
CA LYS A 12 19.10 -30.00 1.80
C LYS A 12 17.71 -29.39 1.92
N SER A 13 17.21 -28.79 0.84
CA SER A 13 15.86 -28.22 0.76
C SER A 13 14.77 -29.26 1.06
N ASP A 14 14.89 -30.48 0.53
CA ASP A 14 13.97 -31.58 0.83
C ASP A 14 14.01 -31.98 2.32
N SER A 15 15.20 -32.00 2.91
CA SER A 15 15.37 -32.36 4.32
C SER A 15 14.80 -31.30 5.28
N ASP A 16 14.92 -30.02 4.94
CA ASP A 16 14.38 -28.92 5.73
C ASP A 16 12.86 -28.82 5.55
N LEU A 17 12.35 -28.99 4.34
CA LEU A 17 10.91 -29.07 4.06
C LEU A 17 10.24 -30.22 4.83
N LYS A 18 10.91 -31.38 4.90
CA LYS A 18 10.42 -32.52 5.67
C LYS A 18 10.31 -32.20 7.16
N LYS A 19 11.30 -31.50 7.73
CA LYS A 19 11.25 -31.06 9.14
C LYS A 19 10.11 -30.07 9.38
N GLU A 20 9.88 -29.14 8.47
CA GLU A 20 8.77 -28.17 8.58
C GLU A 20 7.41 -28.88 8.54
N MET A 21 7.22 -29.82 7.62
CA MET A 21 6.00 -30.64 7.55
C MET A 21 5.78 -31.48 8.82
N GLU A 22 6.83 -32.11 9.34
CA GLU A 22 6.76 -32.89 10.58
C GLU A 22 6.41 -32.02 11.79
N PHE A 23 7.00 -30.83 11.88
CA PHE A 23 6.70 -29.86 12.92
C PHE A 23 5.24 -29.40 12.84
N GLU A 24 4.77 -29.00 11.66
CA GLU A 24 3.39 -28.54 11.46
C GLU A 24 2.37 -29.63 11.81
N SER A 25 2.63 -30.87 11.39
CA SER A 25 1.76 -32.01 11.68
C SER A 25 1.64 -32.26 13.19
N LYS A 26 2.78 -32.30 13.91
CA LYS A 26 2.81 -32.46 15.37
C LYS A 26 2.09 -31.31 16.08
N LEU A 27 2.31 -30.07 15.63
CA LEU A 27 1.64 -28.90 16.19
C LEU A 27 0.13 -28.98 16.01
N ARG A 28 -0.36 -29.31 14.80
CA ARG A 28 -1.80 -29.47 14.53
C ARG A 28 -2.42 -30.58 15.36
N HIS A 29 -1.72 -31.70 15.54
CA HIS A 29 -2.18 -32.80 16.37
C HIS A 29 -2.33 -32.37 17.83
N LEU A 30 -1.30 -31.75 18.41
CA LEU A 30 -1.32 -31.22 19.78
C LEU A 30 -2.44 -30.20 19.98
N LEU A 31 -2.63 -29.28 19.03
CA LEU A 31 -3.72 -28.31 19.09
C LEU A 31 -5.10 -28.98 19.06
N GLY A 32 -5.26 -30.03 18.25
CA GLY A 32 -6.48 -30.84 18.20
C GLY A 32 -6.79 -31.55 19.52
N GLU A 33 -5.80 -32.17 20.16
CA GLU A 33 -5.99 -32.90 21.43
C GLU A 33 -6.46 -31.99 22.57
N TYR A 34 -5.92 -30.77 22.63
CA TYR A 34 -6.23 -29.83 23.71
C TYR A 34 -7.30 -28.79 23.33
N GLY A 35 -7.88 -28.89 22.13
CA GLY A 35 -8.94 -28.00 21.66
C GLY A 35 -8.49 -26.54 21.43
N TYR A 36 -7.20 -26.30 21.22
CA TYR A 36 -6.67 -24.96 20.97
C TYR A 36 -6.62 -24.67 19.47
N SER A 37 -6.79 -23.39 19.11
CA SER A 37 -6.60 -22.93 17.73
C SER A 37 -5.23 -22.30 17.52
N LEU A 38 -4.77 -22.20 16.27
CA LEU A 38 -3.57 -21.43 15.93
C LEU A 38 -3.65 -19.98 16.44
N LYS A 39 -4.85 -19.39 16.50
CA LYS A 39 -5.03 -18.05 17.08
C LYS A 39 -4.68 -18.01 18.56
N ASP A 40 -4.95 -19.08 19.30
CA ASP A 40 -4.64 -19.16 20.73
C ASP A 40 -3.14 -19.36 20.96
N VAL A 41 -2.45 -20.08 20.06
CA VAL A 41 -0.98 -20.13 20.03
C VAL A 41 -0.38 -18.76 19.79
N ILE A 42 -0.91 -18.00 18.83
CA ILE A 42 -0.46 -16.62 18.55
C ILE A 42 -0.66 -15.75 19.80
N LYS A 43 -1.83 -15.82 20.47
CA LYS A 43 -2.08 -15.07 21.71
C LYS A 43 -1.11 -15.44 22.84
N LEU A 44 -0.68 -16.71 22.92
CA LEU A 44 0.25 -17.19 23.94
C LEU A 44 1.69 -16.71 23.68
N LEU A 45 2.16 -16.84 22.44
CA LEU A 45 3.54 -16.52 22.07
C LEU A 45 3.75 -15.03 21.82
N ASP A 46 2.79 -14.38 21.18
CA ASP A 46 2.80 -12.95 20.90
C ASP A 46 1.41 -12.34 21.15
N PRO A 47 1.09 -12.05 22.43
CA PRO A 47 -0.15 -11.37 22.78
C PRO A 47 -0.25 -9.95 22.18
N GLN A 48 0.85 -9.40 21.65
CA GLN A 48 0.88 -8.11 20.96
C GLN A 48 0.77 -8.24 19.43
N ALA A 49 0.93 -9.42 18.84
CA ALA A 49 0.79 -9.63 17.38
C ALA A 49 -0.56 -9.17 16.84
N GLY A 50 -1.61 -9.32 17.64
CA GLY A 50 -2.97 -8.86 17.32
C GLY A 50 -3.25 -7.40 17.65
N ARG A 51 -2.38 -6.75 18.45
CA ARG A 51 -2.41 -5.31 18.60
C ARG A 51 -1.83 -4.73 17.32
N ARG A 52 -2.71 -4.47 16.35
CA ARG A 52 -2.52 -3.27 15.54
C ARG A 52 -2.22 -2.16 16.54
N ALA A 53 -1.01 -1.62 16.48
CA ALA A 53 -0.75 -0.34 17.13
C ALA A 53 -1.96 0.53 16.79
N PRO A 54 -2.58 1.21 17.78
CA PRO A 54 -3.65 2.16 17.46
C PRO A 54 -3.08 2.98 16.32
N ALA A 55 -3.72 2.89 15.14
CA ALA A 55 -3.19 3.47 13.93
C ALA A 55 -2.77 4.85 14.33
N VAL A 56 -1.44 5.10 14.37
CA VAL A 56 -0.86 6.32 14.98
C VAL A 56 -1.78 7.39 14.53
N GLU A 57 -2.55 7.99 15.47
CA GLU A 57 -3.55 8.99 15.12
C GLU A 57 -2.80 9.89 14.18
N SER A 58 -3.15 9.80 12.90
CA SER A 58 -2.34 10.40 11.87
C SER A 58 -2.49 11.82 12.29
N LYS A 59 -1.43 12.43 12.86
CA LYS A 59 -1.47 13.81 13.29
C LYS A 59 -2.15 14.46 12.12
N VAL A 60 -3.36 14.97 12.34
CA VAL A 60 -4.16 15.59 11.31
C VAL A 60 -3.27 16.74 10.91
N GLY A 61 -2.41 16.45 9.94
CA GLY A 61 -1.34 17.32 9.51
C GLY A 61 -2.15 18.32 8.76
N SER A 62 -2.53 19.39 9.48
CA SER A 62 -3.56 20.35 9.15
C SER A 62 -3.59 20.50 7.64
N ARG A 63 -4.44 19.71 6.98
CA ARG A 63 -4.33 19.57 5.53
C ARG A 63 -4.86 20.90 5.06
N LYS A 64 -3.95 21.74 4.54
CA LYS A 64 -4.26 23.09 4.08
C LYS A 64 -5.58 23.00 3.33
N PRO A 65 -6.63 23.71 3.78
CA PRO A 65 -7.96 23.59 3.18
C PRO A 65 -7.85 23.76 1.66
N PRO A 66 -8.60 23.00 0.86
CA PRO A 66 -8.44 22.97 -0.59
C PRO A 66 -8.54 24.39 -1.16
N GLU A 67 -7.43 24.90 -1.67
CA GLU A 67 -7.33 26.23 -2.27
C GLU A 67 -8.05 26.19 -3.62
N VAL A 68 -9.00 27.11 -3.81
CA VAL A 68 -9.70 27.25 -5.09
C VAL A 68 -8.73 27.90 -6.06
N LYS A 69 -8.24 27.11 -7.02
CA LYS A 69 -7.38 27.58 -8.11
C LYS A 69 -8.22 28.29 -9.16
N VAL A 70 -7.86 29.53 -9.48
CA VAL A 70 -8.58 30.33 -10.48
C VAL A 70 -7.72 30.50 -11.73
N TYR A 71 -8.15 29.95 -12.85
CA TYR A 71 -7.47 30.05 -14.13
C TYR A 71 -8.21 31.04 -15.02
N LYS A 72 -7.48 31.95 -15.67
CA LYS A 72 -8.05 32.90 -16.64
C LYS A 72 -7.41 32.73 -18.01
N ASN A 73 -8.19 32.30 -18.99
CA ASN A 73 -7.71 32.14 -20.37
C ASN A 73 -7.59 33.52 -21.05
N PRO A 74 -6.40 33.95 -21.52
CA PRO A 74 -6.22 35.23 -22.21
C PRO A 74 -6.77 35.24 -23.64
N HIS A 75 -7.04 34.07 -24.24
CA HIS A 75 -7.54 33.93 -25.61
C HIS A 75 -9.06 34.03 -25.70
N THR A 76 -9.77 33.41 -24.76
CA THR A 76 -11.25 33.40 -24.74
C THR A 76 -11.84 34.31 -23.67
N GLY A 77 -11.03 34.75 -22.69
CA GLY A 77 -11.49 35.53 -21.54
C GLY A 77 -12.23 34.71 -20.48
N GLU A 78 -12.40 33.40 -20.69
CA GLU A 78 -13.08 32.50 -19.76
C GLU A 78 -12.28 32.29 -18.47
N VAL A 79 -13.00 32.21 -17.34
CA VAL A 79 -12.43 32.01 -16.00
C VAL A 79 -12.94 30.69 -15.44
N VAL A 80 -12.03 29.85 -14.97
CA VAL A 80 -12.33 28.54 -14.36
C VAL A 80 -11.84 28.51 -12.93
N GLU A 81 -12.76 28.31 -12.00
CA GLU A 81 -12.48 28.13 -10.58
C GLU A 81 -12.58 26.64 -10.22
N THR A 82 -11.48 26.02 -9.79
CA THR A 82 -11.49 24.61 -9.42
C THR A 82 -10.72 24.34 -8.13
N LYS A 83 -11.25 23.42 -7.32
CA LYS A 83 -10.57 22.90 -6.11
C LYS A 83 -9.57 21.78 -6.43
N GLY A 84 -9.35 21.45 -7.71
CA GLY A 84 -8.44 20.38 -8.16
C GLY A 84 -8.40 20.19 -9.68
N GLY A 85 -7.59 19.26 -10.17
CA GLY A 85 -7.37 19.02 -11.60
C GLY A 85 -8.53 18.40 -12.40
N ASN A 86 -9.69 18.13 -11.76
CA ASN A 86 -10.82 17.47 -12.43
C ASN A 86 -11.87 18.48 -12.92
N HIS A 87 -11.48 19.40 -13.80
CA HIS A 87 -12.39 20.32 -14.48
C HIS A 87 -12.34 20.10 -15.99
N ARG A 88 -13.51 19.97 -16.65
CA ARG A 88 -13.60 19.66 -18.08
C ARG A 88 -12.92 20.73 -18.94
N THR A 89 -13.24 22.00 -18.71
CA THR A 89 -12.65 23.14 -19.42
C THR A 89 -11.13 23.24 -19.25
N LEU A 90 -10.58 22.85 -18.08
CA LEU A 90 -9.12 22.81 -17.92
C LEU A 90 -8.49 21.69 -18.72
N LYS A 91 -9.15 20.53 -18.84
CA LYS A 91 -8.66 19.44 -19.70
C LYS A 91 -8.68 19.85 -21.16
N GLU A 92 -9.73 20.56 -21.59
CA GLU A 92 -9.86 21.11 -22.94
C GLU A 92 -8.74 22.14 -23.23
N TRP A 93 -8.54 23.12 -22.34
CA TRP A 93 -7.43 24.08 -22.51
C TRP A 93 -6.06 23.40 -22.48
N LYS A 94 -5.86 22.39 -21.62
CA LYS A 94 -4.59 21.64 -21.57
C LYS A 94 -4.35 20.84 -22.85
N ALA A 95 -5.40 20.40 -23.53
CA ALA A 95 -5.31 19.74 -24.83
C ALA A 95 -5.00 20.74 -25.96
N GLU A 96 -5.57 21.94 -25.92
CA GLU A 96 -5.38 22.95 -26.97
C GLU A 96 -4.09 23.77 -26.83
N TYR A 97 -3.75 24.20 -25.62
CA TYR A 97 -2.62 25.12 -25.35
C TYR A 97 -1.46 24.47 -24.59
N GLY A 98 -1.64 23.21 -24.16
CA GLY A 98 -0.66 22.46 -23.38
C GLY A 98 -0.72 22.74 -21.87
N SER A 99 -0.31 21.76 -21.05
CA SER A 99 -0.39 21.86 -19.58
C SER A 99 0.42 23.02 -19.01
N ALA A 100 1.66 23.23 -19.48
CA ALA A 100 2.55 24.26 -18.96
C ALA A 100 1.97 25.67 -19.16
N THR A 101 1.39 25.93 -20.33
CA THR A 101 0.75 27.20 -20.67
C THR A 101 -0.47 27.46 -19.78
N VAL A 102 -1.36 26.47 -19.65
CA VAL A 102 -2.56 26.60 -18.80
C VAL A 102 -2.19 26.76 -17.33
N GLU A 103 -1.11 26.12 -16.88
CA GLU A 103 -0.62 26.27 -15.51
C GLU A 103 -0.08 27.67 -15.22
N SER A 104 0.44 28.39 -16.24
CA SER A 104 0.83 29.80 -16.13
C SER A 104 -0.34 30.77 -16.01
N TRP A 105 -1.57 30.35 -16.36
CA TRP A 105 -2.78 31.17 -16.27
C TRP A 105 -3.45 31.13 -14.90
N LEU A 106 -2.82 30.44 -13.94
CA LEU A 106 -3.26 30.40 -12.56
C LEU A 106 -3.09 31.79 -11.93
N THR A 107 -4.20 32.40 -11.55
CA THR A 107 -4.25 33.75 -10.94
C THR A 107 -4.35 33.72 -9.42
N LYS A 108 -4.78 32.60 -8.85
CA LYS A 108 -4.97 32.40 -7.41
C LYS A 108 -4.82 30.94 -7.03
#